data_AF-A0A3D2WUN6-F1
#
_entry.id   AF-A0A3D2WUN6-F1
#
_cell.length_a   1.000
_cell.length_b   1.000
_cell.length_c   1.000
_cell.angle_alpha   90.00
_cell.angle_beta   90.00
_cell.angle_gamma   90.00
#
_symmetry.space_group_name_H-M   'P 1'
#
loop_
_entity.id
_entity.type
_entity.pdbx_description
1 polymer ?
#
loop_
_entity_poly.entity_id
_entity_poly.type
_entity_poly.pdbx_seq_one_letter_code
_entity_poly.pdbx_strand_id
1 'polypeptide(L)'
;MQNGVDLSHFVWQSDNGSEFIEVLNRKRGQTLYEQIIKEMKSESVQIPPDRKTYNSDVEAAHRLIEDEFYDIEDYHSPHDFLNKTFTYSVYFNWKL
;
A
#
# COMPACT_ATOMS: atom_id res chain seq x y z
N MET A 1 -10.37 15.91 3.15
CA MET A 1 -9.34 15.25 3.99
C MET A 1 -9.36 15.85 5.37
N GLN A 2 -9.64 15.03 6.39
CA GLN A 2 -10.17 15.50 7.68
C GLN A 2 -9.11 15.60 8.81
N ASN A 3 -7.83 15.31 8.51
CA ASN A 3 -6.77 15.14 9.53
C ASN A 3 -5.62 16.16 9.44
N GLY A 4 -5.75 17.24 8.65
CA GLY A 4 -4.78 18.35 8.62
C GLY A 4 -3.44 18.08 7.92
N VAL A 5 -3.27 16.92 7.28
CA VAL A 5 -2.06 16.59 6.49
C VAL A 5 -2.27 17.01 5.04
N ASP A 6 -1.35 17.82 4.51
CA ASP A 6 -1.32 18.19 3.10
C ASP A 6 -0.59 17.12 2.28
N LEU A 7 -1.34 16.39 1.45
CA LEU A 7 -0.83 15.31 0.62
C LEU A 7 -0.38 15.76 -0.77
N SER A 8 -0.55 17.04 -1.11
CA SER A 8 -0.22 17.53 -2.47
C SER A 8 1.27 17.48 -2.80
N HIS A 9 2.13 17.36 -1.78
CA HIS A 9 3.58 17.25 -1.92
C HIS A 9 4.11 15.81 -1.92
N PHE A 10 3.21 14.82 -1.88
CA PHE A 10 3.58 13.40 -1.79
C PHE A 10 3.71 12.78 -3.18
N VAL A 11 4.65 11.85 -3.30
CA VAL A 11 4.83 10.98 -4.46
C VAL A 11 4.42 9.56 -4.05
N TRP A 12 3.47 8.98 -4.77
CA TRP A 12 3.00 7.62 -4.56
C TRP A 12 3.67 6.69 -5.56
N GLN A 13 4.46 5.74 -5.09
CA GLN A 13 5.11 4.74 -5.93
C GLN A 13 4.31 3.44 -5.91
N SER A 14 4.04 2.88 -7.09
CA SER A 14 3.45 1.54 -7.25
C SER A 14 4.31 0.66 -8.14
N ASP A 15 4.08 -0.65 -8.09
CA ASP A 15 4.55 -1.55 -9.14
C ASP A 15 3.65 -1.43 -10.39
N ASN A 16 3.83 -2.38 -11.33
CA ASN A 16 3.06 -2.45 -12.57
C ASN A 16 1.85 -3.40 -12.45
N GLY A 17 1.33 -3.63 -11.23
CA GLY A 17 0.13 -4.41 -10.98
C GLY A 17 -1.08 -3.86 -11.74
N SER A 18 -1.96 -4.75 -12.20
CA SER A 18 -3.12 -4.38 -13.02
C SER A 18 -4.10 -3.47 -12.27
N GLU A 19 -4.15 -3.54 -10.94
CA GLU A 19 -4.94 -2.66 -10.09
C GLU A 19 -4.56 -1.18 -10.21
N PHE A 20 -3.30 -0.89 -10.56
CA PHE A 20 -2.78 0.48 -10.69
C PHE A 20 -2.91 1.01 -12.12
N ILE A 21 -2.81 0.14 -13.12
CA ILE A 21 -2.68 0.51 -14.54
C ILE A 21 -3.88 0.13 -15.42
N GLU A 22 -4.63 -0.92 -15.08
CA GLU A 22 -5.72 -1.40 -15.92
C GLU A 22 -7.03 -0.68 -15.61
N VAL A 23 -7.56 -0.02 -16.63
CA VAL A 23 -8.86 0.61 -16.56
C VAL A 23 -9.95 -0.45 -16.77
N LEU A 24 -10.46 -1.03 -15.67
CA LEU A 24 -11.55 -2.01 -15.67
C LEU A 24 -12.79 -1.59 -16.49
N ASN A 25 -13.03 -0.27 -16.60
CA ASN A 25 -14.04 0.29 -17.48
C ASN A 25 -13.41 1.33 -18.41
N ARG A 26 -13.10 0.95 -19.65
CA ARG A 26 -12.48 1.82 -20.67
C ARG A 26 -13.18 3.18 -20.85
N LYS A 27 -14.48 3.32 -20.51
CA LYS A 27 -15.19 4.61 -20.54
C LYS A 27 -14.74 5.60 -19.47
N ARG A 28 -14.15 5.12 -18.36
CA ARG A 28 -13.63 5.95 -17.27
C ARG A 28 -12.29 6.58 -17.59
N GLY A 29 -11.51 6.03 -18.53
CA GLY A 29 -10.21 6.54 -18.96
C GLY A 29 -9.09 6.53 -17.92
N GLN A 30 -9.40 6.24 -16.64
CA GLN A 30 -8.48 6.23 -15.50
C GLN A 30 -8.86 5.13 -14.50
N THR A 31 -7.87 4.58 -13.80
CA THR A 31 -8.08 3.64 -12.68
C THR A 31 -8.64 4.38 -11.45
N LEU A 32 -9.20 3.64 -10.48
CA LEU A 32 -9.64 4.24 -9.22
C LEU A 32 -8.46 4.84 -8.45
N TYR A 33 -7.30 4.18 -8.51
CA TYR A 33 -6.05 4.66 -7.95
C TYR A 33 -5.67 6.04 -8.50
N GLU A 34 -5.62 6.19 -9.83
CA GLU A 34 -5.30 7.47 -10.48
C GLU A 34 -6.30 8.58 -10.11
N GLN A 35 -7.59 8.25 -9.98
CA GLN A 35 -8.62 9.21 -9.58
C GLN A 35 -8.39 9.72 -8.16
N ILE A 36 -8.07 8.83 -7.21
CA ILE A 36 -7.80 9.20 -5.82
C ILE A 36 -6.55 10.09 -5.77
N ILE A 37 -5.43 9.67 -6.37
CA ILE A 37 -4.18 10.46 -6.42
C ILE A 37 -4.43 11.88 -6.93
N LYS A 38 -5.23 12.01 -8.01
CA LYS A 38 -5.61 13.31 -8.57
C LYS A 38 -6.44 14.15 -7.61
N GLU A 39 -7.38 13.55 -6.88
CA GLU A 39 -8.16 14.24 -5.84
C GLU A 39 -7.26 14.74 -4.70
N MET A 40 -6.23 13.97 -4.34
CA MET A 40 -5.21 14.34 -3.35
C MET A 40 -4.25 15.42 -3.85
N LYS A 41 -4.27 15.73 -5.17
CA LYS A 41 -3.29 16.58 -5.86
C LYS A 41 -1.85 16.10 -5.69
N SER A 42 -1.66 14.80 -5.53
CA SER A 42 -0.35 14.17 -5.36
C SER A 42 0.21 13.68 -6.71
N GLU A 43 1.49 13.33 -6.72
CA GLU A 43 2.12 12.66 -7.87
C GLU A 43 2.06 11.14 -7.72
N SER A 44 2.07 10.42 -8.84
CA SER A 44 2.24 8.97 -8.87
C SER A 44 3.34 8.56 -9.82
N VAL A 45 4.14 7.58 -9.42
CA VAL A 45 5.24 7.01 -10.21
C VAL A 45 5.14 5.49 -10.22
N GLN A 46 5.46 4.88 -11.35
CA GLN A 46 5.56 3.42 -11.48
C GLN A 46 7.03 3.00 -11.40
N ILE A 47 7.28 1.84 -10.80
CA ILE A 47 8.61 1.23 -10.83
C ILE A 47 8.96 0.91 -12.29
N PRO A 48 10.11 1.40 -12.81
CA PRO A 48 10.49 1.09 -14.17
C PRO A 48 10.66 -0.43 -14.38
N PRO A 49 10.36 -0.95 -15.58
CA PRO A 49 10.60 -2.35 -15.89
C PRO A 49 12.02 -2.78 -15.53
N ASP A 50 12.16 -4.00 -15.02
CA ASP A 50 13.43 -4.60 -14.59
C ASP A 50 14.18 -3.91 -13.43
N ARG A 51 13.52 -3.00 -12.70
CA ARG A 51 14.09 -2.33 -11.51
C ARG A 51 13.56 -2.88 -10.20
N LYS A 52 13.68 -4.20 -10.01
CA LYS A 52 13.16 -4.91 -8.82
C LYS A 52 13.67 -4.36 -7.49
N THR A 53 14.88 -3.79 -7.47
CA THR A 53 15.46 -3.22 -6.24
C THR A 53 14.77 -1.94 -5.77
N TYR A 54 13.94 -1.31 -6.61
CA TYR A 54 13.23 -0.09 -6.24
C TYR A 54 12.03 -0.38 -5.32
N ASN A 55 11.67 -1.66 -5.16
CA ASN A 55 10.68 -2.11 -4.18
C ASN A 55 11.30 -2.80 -2.97
N SER A 56 12.64 -2.84 -2.83
CA SER A 56 13.30 -3.67 -1.82
C SER A 56 12.86 -3.36 -0.38
N ASP A 57 12.58 -2.11 -0.05
CA ASP A 57 12.11 -1.73 1.29
C ASP A 57 10.70 -2.26 1.57
N VAL A 58 9.81 -2.22 0.57
CA VAL A 58 8.45 -2.78 0.67
C VAL A 58 8.51 -4.29 0.78
N GLU A 59 9.34 -4.96 -0.03
CA GLU A 59 9.51 -6.41 0.06
C GLU A 59 10.15 -6.85 1.37
N ALA A 60 11.09 -6.07 1.92
CA ALA A 60 11.67 -6.34 3.23
C ALA A 60 10.61 -6.20 4.34
N ALA A 61 9.76 -5.17 4.26
CA ALA A 61 8.63 -5.02 5.18
C ALA A 61 7.63 -6.18 5.06
N HIS A 62 7.28 -6.60 3.83
CA HIS A 62 6.44 -7.78 3.62
C HIS A 62 7.04 -9.02 4.26
N ARG A 63 8.35 -9.24 4.09
CA ARG A 63 9.01 -10.41 4.68
C ARG A 63 8.92 -10.42 6.20
N LEU A 64 9.12 -9.27 6.85
CA LEU A 64 8.97 -9.15 8.30
C LEU A 64 7.51 -9.40 8.73
N ILE A 65 6.53 -8.86 8.01
CA ILE A 65 5.11 -9.09 8.29
C ILE A 65 4.76 -10.58 8.14
N GLU A 66 5.24 -11.26 7.09
CA GLU A 66 5.03 -12.69 6.91
C GLU A 66 5.61 -13.49 8.08
N ASP A 67 6.91 -13.30 8.34
CA ASP A 67 7.67 -14.07 9.35
C ASP A 67 7.19 -13.78 10.78
N GLU A 68 6.78 -12.55 11.10
CA GLU A 68 6.42 -12.14 12.46
C GLU A 68 4.91 -12.17 12.75
N PHE A 69 4.05 -12.11 11.73
CA PHE A 69 2.60 -11.99 11.90
C PHE A 69 1.83 -13.12 11.23
N TYR A 70 1.95 -13.29 9.91
CA TYR A 70 1.14 -14.27 9.19
C TYR A 70 1.49 -15.72 9.53
N ASP A 71 2.78 -16.03 9.70
CA ASP A 71 3.25 -17.40 9.96
C ASP A 71 3.15 -17.81 11.44
N ILE A 72 3.01 -16.84 12.36
CA ILE A 72 3.03 -17.07 13.81
C ILE A 72 1.62 -17.09 14.42
N GLU A 73 0.71 -16.25 13.93
CA GLU A 73 -0.60 -16.04 14.55
C GLU A 73 -1.71 -16.89 13.93
N ASP A 74 -2.63 -17.38 14.78
CA ASP A 74 -3.89 -17.96 14.35
C ASP A 74 -4.97 -16.89 14.16
N TYR A 75 -5.81 -17.04 13.14
CA TYR A 75 -6.89 -16.09 12.83
C TYR A 75 -8.26 -16.77 12.83
N HIS A 76 -9.09 -16.43 13.82
CA HIS A 76 -10.35 -17.14 14.04
C HIS A 76 -11.55 -16.48 13.37
N SER A 77 -11.41 -15.22 12.95
CA SER A 77 -12.43 -14.47 12.22
C SER A 77 -11.82 -13.24 11.53
N PRO A 78 -12.51 -12.63 10.56
CA PRO A 78 -12.07 -11.36 9.97
C PRO A 78 -11.89 -10.23 10.98
N HIS A 79 -12.72 -10.18 12.02
CA HIS A 79 -12.62 -9.18 13.08
C HIS A 79 -11.39 -9.40 13.97
N ASP A 80 -11.11 -10.66 14.32
CA ASP A 80 -9.89 -11.05 15.04
C ASP A 80 -8.64 -10.69 14.24
N PHE A 81 -8.62 -11.03 12.95
CA PHE A 81 -7.57 -10.65 12.02
C PHE A 81 -7.32 -9.14 12.02
N LEU A 82 -8.35 -8.32 11.81
CA LEU A 82 -8.19 -6.86 11.76
C LEU A 82 -7.67 -6.27 13.08
N ASN A 83 -8.12 -6.77 14.24
CA ASN A 83 -7.63 -6.33 15.54
C ASN A 83 -6.14 -6.66 15.74
N LYS A 84 -5.75 -7.88 15.35
CA LYS A 84 -4.36 -8.32 15.39
C LYS A 84 -3.49 -7.51 14.43
N THR A 85 -3.97 -7.24 13.20
CA THR A 85 -3.25 -6.42 12.20
C THR A 85 -3.02 -5.00 12.70
N PHE A 86 -4.02 -4.38 13.33
CA PHE A 86 -3.86 -3.06 13.92
C PHE A 86 -2.81 -3.07 15.04
N THR A 87 -2.90 -4.05 15.95
CA THR A 87 -1.95 -4.20 17.06
C THR A 87 -0.52 -4.41 16.56
N TYR A 88 -0.35 -5.30 15.57
CA TYR A 88 0.94 -5.54 14.93
C TYR A 88 1.48 -4.27 14.26
N SER A 89 0.63 -3.52 13.56
CA SER A 89 1.03 -2.25 12.91
C SER A 89 1.56 -1.23 13.92
N VAL A 90 0.94 -1.13 15.10
CA VAL A 90 1.43 -0.26 16.19
C VAL A 90 2.77 -0.76 16.74
N TYR A 91 2.89 -2.07 16.98
CA TYR A 91 4.13 -2.68 17.46
C TYR A 91 5.30 -2.51 16.48
N PHE A 92 5.06 -2.79 15.19
CA PHE A 92 6.05 -2.71 14.12
C PHE A 92 6.61 -1.28 13.99
N ASN A 93 5.73 -0.28 14.00
CA ASN A 93 6.14 1.14 13.89
C ASN A 93 6.68 1.74 15.19
N TRP A 94 6.46 1.13 16.35
CA TRP A 94 7.07 1.57 17.62
C TRP A 94 8.51 1.07 17.76
N LYS A 95 8.78 -0.13 17.26
CA LYS A 95 10.06 -0.83 17.46
C LYS A 95 11.16 -0.39 16.48
N LEU A 96 10.77 0.17 15.34
CA LEU A 96 11.63 0.81 14.34
C LEU A 96 11.87 2.29 14.68
#